data_AF-A0A814S0C4-F1
#
_entry.id   AF-A0A814S0C4-F1
#
_cell.length_a   1.000
_cell.length_b   1.000
_cell.length_c   1.000
_cell.angle_alpha   90.00
_cell.angle_beta   90.00
_cell.angle_gamma   90.00
#
_symmetry.space_group_name_H-M   'P 1'
#
loop_
_entity.id
_entity.type
_entity.pdbx_description
1 polymer ?
#
loop_
_entity_poly.entity_id
_entity_poly.type
_entity_poly.pdbx_seq_one_letter_code
_entity_poly.pdbx_strand_id
1 'polypeptide(L)'
;MTSIAAASSGIASSSSSTSSINITPLSSSSSSFNEENLMRKLDNCTPTQEGIQTLGLWIIHHKNHHDIITKLWLKKMSDSSVNSKQKLALFYLANDV
;
A
#
# COMPACT_ATOMS: atom_id res chain seq x y z
N MET A 1 -33.48 31.41 -64.14
CA MET A 1 -32.19 31.97 -63.74
C MET A 1 -32.14 31.95 -62.22
N THR A 2 -31.04 31.44 -61.67
CA THR A 2 -30.51 31.75 -60.33
C THR A 2 -31.30 31.15 -59.13
N SER A 3 -30.90 29.99 -58.59
CA SER A 3 -29.83 29.77 -57.59
C SER A 3 -30.41 29.66 -56.17
N ILE A 4 -30.34 28.48 -55.54
CA ILE A 4 -29.36 28.06 -54.51
C ILE A 4 -29.78 28.46 -53.09
N ALA A 5 -29.98 27.45 -52.24
CA ALA A 5 -29.30 27.32 -50.94
C ALA A 5 -29.57 25.91 -50.37
N ALA A 6 -28.55 25.06 -50.45
CA ALA A 6 -28.53 23.73 -49.87
C ALA A 6 -28.35 23.83 -48.34
N ALA A 7 -29.27 23.24 -47.59
CA ALA A 7 -29.18 23.14 -46.14
C ALA A 7 -28.34 21.92 -45.74
N SER A 8 -27.13 22.23 -45.24
CA SER A 8 -26.45 21.60 -44.10
C SER A 8 -26.71 20.12 -43.79
N SER A 9 -25.67 19.31 -43.94
CA SER A 9 -25.39 18.20 -43.02
C SER A 9 -23.87 18.08 -42.87
N GLY A 10 -23.35 18.76 -41.84
CA GLY A 10 -21.96 18.64 -41.43
C GLY A 10 -21.76 17.29 -40.76
N ILE A 11 -21.09 16.37 -41.47
CA ILE A 11 -20.54 15.15 -40.88
C ILE A 11 -19.21 15.48 -40.20
N ALA A 12 -19.24 15.68 -38.89
CA ALA A 12 -18.05 15.64 -38.06
C ALA A 12 -18.03 14.30 -37.32
N SER A 13 -17.05 13.46 -37.62
CA SER A 13 -16.75 12.27 -36.82
C SER A 13 -15.24 12.14 -36.68
N SER A 14 -14.78 12.82 -35.64
CA SER A 14 -13.65 12.56 -34.75
C SER A 14 -12.68 11.42 -35.11
N SER A 15 -11.44 11.86 -35.23
CA SER A 15 -10.16 11.14 -35.19
C SER A 15 -10.10 10.03 -34.13
N SER A 16 -9.83 8.81 -34.56
CA SER A 16 -9.40 7.71 -33.70
C SER A 16 -7.91 7.87 -33.37
N SER A 17 -7.63 8.58 -32.28
CA SER A 17 -6.32 8.56 -31.64
C SER A 17 -6.20 7.27 -30.83
N THR A 18 -5.40 6.32 -31.31
CA THR A 18 -4.99 5.14 -30.55
C THR A 18 -4.13 5.60 -29.38
N SER A 19 -4.72 5.65 -28.20
CA SER A 19 -4.04 5.82 -26.92
C SER A 19 -3.15 4.60 -26.66
N SER A 20 -1.87 4.70 -27.01
CA SER A 20 -0.87 3.73 -26.57
C SER A 20 -0.84 3.71 -25.05
N ILE A 21 -1.30 2.60 -24.46
CA ILE A 21 -1.21 2.37 -23.03
C ILE A 21 0.28 2.24 -22.69
N ASN A 22 0.86 3.27 -22.10
CA ASN A 22 2.20 3.20 -21.55
C ASN A 22 2.12 2.38 -20.25
N ILE A 23 2.17 1.06 -20.36
CA ILE A 23 2.45 0.18 -19.22
C ILE A 23 3.91 0.43 -18.84
N THR A 24 4.16 1.45 -18.04
CA THR A 24 5.29 1.42 -17.12
C THR A 24 5.02 0.28 -16.15
N PRO A 25 5.78 -0.84 -16.16
CA PRO A 25 5.75 -1.73 -15.01
C PRO A 25 6.20 -0.90 -13.81
N LEU A 26 5.25 -0.64 -12.92
CA LEU A 26 5.46 0.02 -11.64
C LEU A 26 6.66 -0.69 -10.99
N SER A 27 7.76 0.04 -10.82
CA SER A 27 8.96 -0.44 -10.15
C SER A 27 8.53 -1.19 -8.90
N SER A 28 8.73 -2.50 -8.91
CA SER A 28 8.61 -3.34 -7.73
C SER A 28 9.69 -2.85 -6.79
N SER A 29 9.34 -1.86 -5.97
CA SER A 29 10.17 -1.37 -4.90
C SER A 29 10.23 -2.54 -3.91
N SER A 30 11.22 -3.41 -4.11
CA SER A 30 11.58 -4.45 -3.19
C SER A 30 11.88 -3.73 -1.89
N SER A 31 10.86 -3.66 -1.02
CA SER A 31 10.98 -3.11 0.32
C SER A 31 11.90 -4.06 1.06
N SER A 32 13.21 -3.85 0.90
CA SER A 32 14.22 -4.70 1.50
C SER A 32 13.95 -4.75 3.00
N PHE A 33 13.94 -5.97 3.53
CA PHE A 33 13.78 -6.19 4.95
C PHE A 33 14.89 -5.44 5.70
N ASN A 34 14.50 -4.56 6.62
CA ASN A 34 15.42 -3.83 7.47
C ASN A 34 14.84 -3.77 8.88
N GLU A 35 15.65 -4.11 9.88
CA GLU A 35 15.30 -4.12 11.29
C GLU A 35 14.77 -2.75 11.75
N GLU A 36 15.40 -1.67 11.32
CA GLU A 36 14.98 -0.31 11.66
C GLU A 36 13.61 0.04 11.04
N ASN A 37 13.33 -0.46 9.83
CA ASN A 37 12.04 -0.27 9.17
C ASN A 37 10.92 -1.01 9.91
N LEU A 38 11.20 -2.21 10.43
CA LEU A 38 10.25 -2.93 11.28
C LEU A 38 10.00 -2.21 12.59
N MET A 39 11.06 -1.74 13.29
CA MET A 39 10.91 -0.93 14.51
C MET A 39 10.04 0.30 14.27
N ARG A 40 10.30 1.06 13.20
CA ARG A 40 9.47 2.21 12.83
C ARG A 40 8.02 1.83 12.53
N LYS A 41 7.78 0.69 11.89
CA LYS A 41 6.42 0.18 11.64
C LYS A 41 5.71 -0.24 12.94
N LEU A 42 6.41 -0.87 13.87
CA LEU A 42 5.89 -1.23 15.20
C LEU A 42 5.60 0.02 16.05
N ASP A 43 6.43 1.06 15.95
CA ASP A 43 6.22 2.36 16.60
C ASP A 43 4.98 3.07 16.09
N ASN A 44 4.77 3.06 14.77
CA ASN A 44 3.62 3.67 14.12
C ASN A 44 2.39 2.75 14.09
N CYS A 45 2.44 1.57 14.70
CA CYS A 45 1.32 0.64 14.74
C CYS A 45 0.18 1.24 15.58
N THR A 46 -0.87 1.68 14.89
CA THR A 46 -2.11 2.14 15.52
C THR A 46 -3.04 0.94 15.78
N PRO A 47 -3.94 1.03 16.78
CA PRO A 47 -4.93 -0.01 17.07
C PRO A 47 -6.05 -0.10 16.02
N THR A 48 -5.84 0.43 14.81
CA THR A 48 -6.80 0.39 13.70
C THR A 48 -6.63 -0.91 12.91
N GLN A 49 -7.75 -1.46 12.43
CA GLN A 49 -7.73 -2.72 11.68
C GLN A 49 -6.84 -2.66 10.43
N GLU A 50 -6.95 -1.59 9.64
CA GLU A 50 -6.11 -1.36 8.46
C GLU A 50 -4.61 -1.33 8.79
N GLY A 51 -4.23 -0.71 9.92
CA GLY A 51 -2.84 -0.61 10.36
C GLY A 51 -2.27 -1.98 10.76
N ILE A 52 -3.06 -2.74 11.52
CA ILE A 52 -2.70 -4.09 11.97
C ILE A 52 -2.59 -5.03 10.76
N GLN A 53 -3.60 -5.06 9.88
CA GLN A 53 -3.63 -5.93 8.71
C GLN A 53 -2.48 -5.63 7.74
N THR A 54 -2.24 -4.34 7.45
CA THR A 54 -1.14 -3.92 6.56
C THR A 54 0.21 -4.37 7.10
N LEU A 55 0.42 -4.25 8.42
CA LEU A 55 1.65 -4.69 9.07
C LEU A 55 1.76 -6.22 9.11
N GLY A 56 0.67 -6.92 9.43
CA GLY A 56 0.61 -8.39 9.45
C GLY A 56 0.96 -8.99 8.09
N LEU A 57 0.37 -8.47 7.01
CA LEU A 57 0.68 -8.91 5.65
C LEU A 57 2.16 -8.72 5.29
N TRP A 58 2.75 -7.60 5.72
CA TRP A 58 4.19 -7.34 5.51
C TRP A 58 5.06 -8.34 6.28
N ILE A 59 4.66 -8.71 7.50
CA ILE A 59 5.35 -9.72 8.32
C ILE A 59 5.28 -11.10 7.65
N ILE A 60 4.09 -11.52 7.18
CA ILE A 60 3.89 -12.80 6.48
C ILE A 60 4.73 -12.87 5.20
N HIS A 61 4.81 -11.76 4.46
CA HIS A 61 5.67 -11.65 3.26
C HIS A 61 7.16 -11.85 3.60
N HIS A 62 7.61 -11.33 4.75
CA HIS A 62 9.00 -11.43 5.21
C HIS A 62 9.27 -12.55 6.21
N LYS A 63 8.44 -13.61 6.21
CA LYS A 63 8.57 -14.76 7.14
C LYS A 63 9.95 -15.42 7.17
N ASN A 64 10.75 -15.28 6.11
CA ASN A 64 12.14 -15.75 6.09
C ASN A 64 13.01 -15.12 7.19
N HIS A 65 12.61 -13.95 7.72
CA HIS A 65 13.28 -13.24 8.82
C HIS A 65 12.47 -13.26 10.13
N HIS A 66 11.57 -14.24 10.31
CA HIS A 66 10.70 -14.35 11.48
C HIS A 66 11.46 -14.24 12.82
N ASP A 67 12.63 -14.87 12.96
CA ASP A 67 13.49 -14.75 14.14
C ASP A 67 13.76 -13.30 14.57
N ILE A 68 14.07 -12.43 13.60
CA ILE A 68 14.37 -11.02 13.86
C ILE A 68 13.07 -10.28 14.19
N ILE A 69 11.98 -10.61 13.49
CA ILE A 69 10.67 -9.97 13.69
C ILE A 69 10.18 -10.19 15.11
N THR A 70 10.20 -11.44 15.60
CA THR A 70 9.73 -11.78 16.94
C THR A 70 10.62 -11.15 18.02
N LYS A 71 11.95 -11.13 17.81
CA LYS A 71 12.90 -10.45 18.71
C LYS A 71 12.61 -8.95 18.83
N LEU A 72 12.37 -8.27 17.70
CA LEU A 72 12.05 -6.85 17.69
C LEU A 72 10.70 -6.54 18.31
N TRP A 73 9.70 -7.36 18.00
CA TRP A 73 8.36 -7.23 18.58
C TRP A 73 8.42 -7.38 20.11
N LEU A 74 9.16 -8.37 20.62
CA LEU A 74 9.32 -8.57 22.06
C LEU A 74 10.09 -7.42 22.73
N LYS A 75 11.16 -6.96 22.09
CA LYS A 75 11.92 -5.78 22.53
C LYS A 75 11.00 -4.56 22.62
N LYS A 76 10.16 -4.34 21.61
CA LYS A 76 9.21 -3.23 21.60
C LYS A 76 8.14 -3.40 22.68
N MET A 77 7.60 -4.59 22.88
CA MET A 77 6.58 -4.84 23.91
C MET A 77 7.12 -4.68 25.35
N SER A 78 8.41 -4.93 25.54
CA SER A 78 9.11 -4.77 26.82
C SER A 78 9.57 -3.33 27.08
N ASP A 79 9.53 -2.47 26.06
CA ASP A 79 9.90 -1.06 26.17
C ASP A 79 8.89 -0.32 27.05
N SER A 80 9.40 0.42 28.03
CA SER A 80 8.59 1.20 28.97
C SER A 80 7.90 2.39 28.31
N SER A 81 8.36 2.80 27.12
CA SER A 81 7.71 3.85 26.33
C SER A 81 6.37 3.41 25.71
N VAL A 82 6.05 2.12 25.70
CA VAL A 82 4.86 1.59 25.03
C VAL A 82 3.65 1.63 25.96
N ASN A 83 2.67 2.45 25.57
CA ASN A 83 1.40 2.59 26.28
C ASN A 83 0.51 1.35 26.14
N SER A 84 -0.42 1.15 27.09
CA SER A 84 -1.32 -0.02 27.13
C SER A 84 -2.13 -0.23 25.83
N LYS A 85 -2.58 0.84 25.18
CA LYS A 85 -3.30 0.77 23.89
C LYS A 85 -2.41 0.21 22.77
N GLN A 86 -1.14 0.58 22.77
CA GLN A 86 -0.18 0.16 21.75
C GLN A 86 0.26 -1.29 22.01
N LYS A 87 0.42 -1.70 23.28
CA LYS A 87 0.59 -3.12 23.63
C LYS A 87 -0.58 -3.97 23.14
N LEU A 88 -1.81 -3.50 23.32
CA LEU A 88 -2.99 -4.21 22.83
C LEU A 88 -2.98 -4.34 21.29
N ALA A 89 -2.61 -3.29 20.56
CA ALA A 89 -2.45 -3.35 19.10
C ALA A 89 -1.39 -4.38 18.68
N LEU A 90 -0.26 -4.44 19.39
CA LEU A 90 0.80 -5.43 19.14
C LEU A 90 0.35 -6.86 19.42
N PHE A 91 -0.54 -7.08 20.41
CA PHE A 91 -1.17 -8.38 20.64
C PHE A 91 -2.14 -8.76 19.53
N TYR A 92 -2.95 -7.83 19.03
CA TYR A 92 -3.82 -8.09 17.88
C TYR A 92 -3.04 -8.40 16.61
N LEU A 93 -1.92 -7.73 16.40
CA LEU A 93 -0.99 -8.04 15.32
C LEU A 93 -0.46 -9.47 15.41
N ALA A 94 -0.06 -9.91 16.61
CA ALA A 94 0.41 -11.28 16.82
C ALA A 94 -0.69 -12.34 16.63
N ASN A 95 -1.97 -11.95 16.74
CA ASN A 95 -3.10 -12.83 16.46
C ASN A 95 -3.42 -12.93 14.96
N ASP A 96 -3.01 -11.94 14.16
CA ASP A 96 -3.26 -11.85 12.71
C ASP A 96 -2.11 -12.44 11.85
N VAL A 97 -0.93 -12.61 12.45
CA VAL A 97 0.26 -13.25 11.85
C VAL A 97 0.28 -14.73 12.18
#